data_AF-A0A067NLT9-F1
#
_entry.id   AF-A0A067NLT9-F1
#
_cell.length_a   1.000
_cell.length_b   1.000
_cell.length_c   1.000
_cell.angle_alpha   90.00
_cell.angle_beta   90.00
_cell.angle_gamma   90.00
#
_symmetry.space_group_name_H-M   'P 1'
#
loop_
_entity.id
_entity.type
_entity.pdbx_description
1 polymer ?
#
loop_
_entity_poly.entity_id
_entity_poly.type
_entity_poly.pdbx_seq_one_letter_code
_entity_poly.pdbx_strand_id
1 'polypeptide(L)'
;MLLSFVFAALSASSVLATPLLNVTAPRACGTVISQEKIVEAEAHFQANKVSPNSTFGALAATVPIYFHVISSGSAVSQGNIPDSQIASQITVMNRAYASAGITWTLAGTTRTTNANWFNTAGPGASAQTSMKSSLRQGGANALNVYTVGFNSGAGAGLLGYSTFPSDYSRNPTDDGVVMLFSSVPGGSTTNYNLGQTLTHEAGHWVGLYHTFQGGCSSSGDMVDDTPPEASPASGCPTGRDTCSGGGVDPIHNFMDYSYDSCMTEFTPGQVTRMRSQLATYLLRCGSEPSAEKVAAAEKSFTANRVSAAARGASYKMAPINVYFHVIQKSDAPEGGNVPDSQLKEQIDIMNKDYSSAGISFALANTTRTTNEKWFSRASPNAAEQTEMKEALRQGDEKDLNVYTVGFEEGDAKGLLGYATFPSDAKTELKDDGVVILFSTLPGGATENFNKGRTLTHEAGHWTGLYHTFQGGCNGEGDQVEDTPPEGEPASGCPKGADTCPKDGLDSITNYMNYSYDSCMDQFTEGQVTRLKDQLATYRNM
;
A
#
# COMPACT_ATOMS: atom_id res chain seq x y z
N MET A 1 -32.20 -45.12 65.26
CA MET A 1 -32.22 -43.66 65.41
C MET A 1 -30.89 -43.14 64.89
N LEU A 2 -30.95 -42.48 63.72
CA LEU A 2 -29.82 -41.79 63.08
C LEU A 2 -29.46 -40.54 63.88
N LEU A 3 -28.17 -40.24 64.03
CA LEU A 3 -27.69 -38.87 64.19
C LEU A 3 -26.55 -38.60 63.22
N SER A 4 -26.85 -37.81 62.22
CA SER A 4 -25.92 -37.21 61.26
C SER A 4 -25.14 -36.08 61.93
N PHE A 5 -23.82 -36.04 61.75
CA PHE A 5 -23.03 -34.83 61.93
C PHE A 5 -22.51 -34.37 60.57
N VAL A 6 -23.02 -33.22 60.13
CA VAL A 6 -22.61 -32.49 58.93
C VAL A 6 -21.32 -31.74 59.26
N PHE A 7 -20.23 -32.02 58.55
CA PHE A 7 -19.06 -31.14 58.52
C PHE A 7 -19.29 -30.06 57.46
N ALA A 8 -19.52 -28.82 57.89
CA ALA A 8 -19.46 -27.64 57.03
C ALA A 8 -18.01 -27.16 56.95
N ALA A 9 -17.35 -27.38 55.82
CA ALA A 9 -16.08 -26.75 55.51
C ALA A 9 -16.35 -25.39 54.85
N LEU A 10 -15.99 -24.29 55.53
CA LEU A 10 -15.92 -22.97 54.90
C LEU A 10 -14.75 -22.97 53.91
N SER A 11 -15.04 -22.92 52.61
CA SER A 11 -14.06 -22.55 51.59
C SER A 11 -13.92 -21.03 51.56
N ALA A 12 -12.82 -20.52 52.12
CA ALA A 12 -12.39 -19.15 51.89
C ALA A 12 -11.86 -19.03 50.45
N SER A 13 -12.62 -18.38 49.58
CA SER A 13 -12.17 -18.00 48.24
C SER A 13 -11.15 -16.87 48.36
N SER A 14 -9.86 -17.20 48.25
CA SER A 14 -8.80 -16.24 48.01
C SER A 14 -8.89 -15.78 46.55
N VAL A 15 -9.50 -14.61 46.35
CA VAL A 15 -9.39 -13.87 45.09
C VAL A 15 -7.95 -13.39 44.98
N LEU A 16 -7.13 -14.09 44.19
CA LEU A 16 -5.83 -13.60 43.76
C LEU A 16 -6.07 -12.44 42.79
N ALA A 17 -5.98 -11.21 43.31
CA ALA A 17 -5.85 -10.03 42.48
C ALA A 17 -4.54 -10.16 41.68
N THR A 18 -4.65 -10.41 40.39
CA THR A 18 -3.55 -10.26 39.44
C THR A 18 -3.04 -8.81 39.52
N PRO A 19 -1.73 -8.56 39.63
CA PRO A 19 -1.22 -7.21 39.64
C PRO A 19 -1.56 -6.57 38.30
N LEU A 20 -2.33 -5.48 38.33
CA LEU A 20 -2.39 -4.53 37.23
C LEU A 20 -0.94 -4.10 36.97
N LEU A 21 -0.45 -4.34 35.75
CA LEU A 21 0.82 -3.79 35.29
C LEU A 21 0.68 -2.26 35.32
N ASN A 22 1.11 -1.64 36.42
CA ASN A 22 1.34 -0.20 36.50
C ASN A 22 2.54 0.11 35.62
N VAL A 23 2.29 0.33 34.33
CA VAL A 23 3.31 0.89 33.44
C VAL A 23 3.42 2.38 33.77
N THR A 24 4.19 2.70 34.81
CA THR A 24 4.74 4.05 35.02
C THR A 24 5.93 4.34 34.10
N ALA A 25 6.21 3.46 33.12
CA ALA A 25 7.29 3.61 32.18
C ALA A 25 6.96 4.70 31.13
N PRO A 26 7.97 5.43 30.64
CA PRO A 26 7.82 6.36 29.52
C PRO A 26 7.31 5.62 28.26
N ARG A 27 6.71 6.35 27.31
CA ARG A 27 6.32 5.79 26.01
C ARG A 27 7.52 5.09 25.38
N ALA A 28 7.28 3.89 24.87
CA ALA A 28 8.27 3.11 24.15
C ALA A 28 7.72 2.75 22.77
N CYS A 29 8.25 3.40 21.74
CA CYS A 29 7.99 3.06 20.35
C CYS A 29 9.11 2.15 19.82
N GLY A 30 8.74 1.10 19.09
CA GLY A 30 9.68 0.19 18.44
C GLY A 30 10.04 0.62 17.01
N THR A 31 9.51 1.73 16.52
CA THR A 31 9.83 2.30 15.20
C THR A 31 11.18 3.02 15.27
N VAL A 32 12.26 2.26 15.09
CA VAL A 32 13.62 2.79 15.10
C VAL A 32 14.20 2.72 13.70
N ILE A 33 14.69 3.86 13.21
CA ILE A 33 15.35 3.98 11.91
C ILE A 33 16.79 4.49 12.11
N SER A 34 17.75 3.86 11.45
CA SER A 34 19.15 4.28 11.52
C SER A 34 19.39 5.53 10.68
N GLN A 35 20.46 6.28 10.98
CA GLN A 35 20.77 7.47 10.20
C GLN A 35 21.04 7.14 8.73
N GLU A 36 21.66 6.00 8.44
CA GLU A 36 21.90 5.53 7.07
C GLU A 36 20.58 5.30 6.33
N LYS A 37 19.62 4.64 6.99
CA LYS A 37 18.28 4.43 6.42
C LYS A 37 17.50 5.73 6.23
N ILE A 38 17.64 6.71 7.15
CA ILE A 38 17.06 8.04 6.95
C ILE A 38 17.67 8.70 5.71
N VAL A 39 18.99 8.65 5.55
CA VAL A 39 19.65 9.25 4.37
C VAL A 39 19.17 8.58 3.08
N GLU A 40 19.08 7.25 3.04
CA GLU A 40 18.53 6.50 1.91
C GLU A 40 17.06 6.89 1.62
N ALA A 41 16.21 6.84 2.65
CA ALA A 41 14.79 7.15 2.52
C ALA A 41 14.54 8.61 2.10
N GLU A 42 15.29 9.57 2.63
CA GLU A 42 15.16 10.98 2.25
C GLU A 42 15.75 11.24 0.86
N ALA A 43 16.86 10.61 0.48
CA ALA A 43 17.38 10.73 -0.88
C ALA A 43 16.34 10.23 -1.90
N HIS A 44 15.75 9.06 -1.64
CA HIS A 44 14.65 8.53 -2.44
C HIS A 44 13.44 9.46 -2.42
N PHE A 45 12.98 9.90 -1.24
CA PHE A 45 11.80 10.76 -1.14
C PHE A 45 11.99 12.08 -1.88
N GLN A 46 13.13 12.76 -1.74
CA GLN A 46 13.39 14.03 -2.43
C GLN A 46 13.50 13.85 -3.95
N ALA A 47 14.06 12.73 -4.41
CA ALA A 47 14.12 12.41 -5.84
C ALA A 47 12.72 12.15 -6.45
N ASN A 48 11.81 11.61 -5.64
CA ASN A 48 10.50 11.10 -6.08
C ASN A 48 9.31 11.91 -5.52
N LYS A 49 9.56 13.10 -4.94
CA LYS A 49 8.55 13.87 -4.22
C LYS A 49 7.46 14.39 -5.17
N VAL A 50 6.21 14.00 -4.91
CA VAL A 50 5.04 14.57 -5.59
C VAL A 50 4.59 15.83 -4.84
N SER A 51 4.44 16.94 -5.57
CA SER A 51 3.97 18.21 -4.99
C SER A 51 2.44 18.17 -4.78
N PRO A 52 1.92 18.45 -3.57
CA PRO A 52 0.50 18.26 -3.26
C PRO A 52 -0.44 19.37 -3.79
N ASN A 53 -0.02 20.14 -4.80
CA ASN A 53 -0.60 21.45 -5.12
C ASN A 53 -1.64 21.51 -6.25
N SER A 54 -2.22 20.38 -6.60
CA SER A 54 -3.43 20.30 -7.42
C SER A 54 -4.39 19.32 -6.76
N THR A 55 -5.61 19.20 -7.26
CA THR A 55 -6.79 18.41 -6.84
C THR A 55 -6.59 17.00 -6.21
N PHE A 56 -5.36 16.49 -6.12
CA PHE A 56 -4.89 15.29 -5.40
C PHE A 56 -5.17 15.25 -3.90
N GLY A 57 -5.36 16.41 -3.27
CA GLY A 57 -5.67 16.52 -1.85
C GLY A 57 -6.97 15.82 -1.41
N ALA A 58 -7.82 15.38 -2.34
CA ALA A 58 -9.05 14.64 -2.07
C ALA A 58 -8.97 13.13 -2.35
N LEU A 59 -8.04 12.66 -3.20
CA LEU A 59 -7.93 11.23 -3.57
C LEU A 59 -7.03 10.44 -2.59
N ALA A 60 -6.01 11.09 -2.02
CA ALA A 60 -5.21 10.55 -0.91
C ALA A 60 -5.85 10.78 0.48
N ALA A 61 -7.05 11.37 0.53
CA ALA A 61 -7.72 11.84 1.74
C ALA A 61 -8.51 10.76 2.49
N THR A 62 -8.65 9.54 1.95
CA THR A 62 -9.39 8.48 2.63
C THR A 62 -8.61 7.18 2.59
N VAL A 63 -8.03 6.81 3.73
CA VAL A 63 -7.21 5.62 3.91
C VAL A 63 -8.09 4.53 4.55
N PRO A 64 -8.32 3.39 3.87
CA PRO A 64 -8.90 2.21 4.48
C PRO A 64 -8.03 1.73 5.63
N ILE A 65 -8.65 1.38 6.76
CA ILE A 65 -7.96 0.80 7.91
C ILE A 65 -8.58 -0.56 8.26
N TYR A 66 -7.73 -1.58 8.33
CA TYR A 66 -8.09 -2.93 8.72
C TYR A 66 -7.58 -3.20 10.14
N PHE A 67 -8.49 -3.58 11.04
CA PHE A 67 -8.15 -3.90 12.43
C PHE A 67 -8.05 -5.40 12.65
N HIS A 68 -6.89 -5.87 13.07
CA HIS A 68 -6.64 -7.26 13.42
C HIS A 68 -6.50 -7.38 14.95
N VAL A 69 -7.54 -7.86 15.61
CA VAL A 69 -7.56 -8.08 17.05
C VAL A 69 -6.97 -9.45 17.36
N ILE A 70 -5.73 -9.47 17.83
CA ILE A 70 -5.06 -10.68 18.30
C ILE A 70 -5.28 -10.81 19.81
N SER A 71 -5.73 -11.97 20.26
CA SER A 71 -5.96 -12.24 21.67
C SER A 71 -5.38 -13.58 22.13
N SER A 72 -5.09 -13.67 23.42
CA SER A 72 -4.77 -14.94 24.10
C SER A 72 -6.01 -15.67 24.62
N GLY A 73 -7.18 -15.03 24.60
CA GLY A 73 -8.45 -15.56 25.06
C GLY A 73 -9.62 -14.62 24.73
N SER A 74 -10.77 -14.81 25.37
CA SER A 74 -12.01 -14.09 25.04
C SER A 74 -12.24 -12.82 25.87
N ALA A 75 -11.52 -12.63 26.97
CA ALA A 75 -11.67 -11.45 27.81
C ALA A 75 -10.91 -10.24 27.23
N VAL A 76 -11.37 -9.02 27.55
CA VAL A 76 -10.67 -7.77 27.18
C VAL A 76 -9.25 -7.78 27.76
N SER A 77 -9.06 -8.22 29.00
CA SER A 77 -7.74 -8.37 29.64
C SER A 77 -6.80 -9.36 28.93
N GLN A 78 -7.32 -10.16 27.99
CA GLN A 78 -6.57 -11.12 27.19
C GLN A 78 -6.36 -10.64 25.74
N GLY A 79 -6.65 -9.37 25.43
CA GLY A 79 -6.47 -8.79 24.09
C GLY A 79 -7.75 -8.68 23.25
N ASN A 80 -8.87 -9.25 23.69
CA ASN A 80 -10.11 -9.24 22.91
C ASN A 80 -10.88 -7.91 23.08
N ILE A 81 -10.32 -6.81 22.59
CA ILE A 81 -10.93 -5.47 22.67
C ILE A 81 -12.28 -5.43 21.93
N PRO A 82 -13.33 -4.77 22.47
CA PRO A 82 -14.64 -4.68 21.81
C PRO A 82 -14.61 -3.70 20.62
N ASP A 83 -15.55 -3.87 19.69
CA ASP A 83 -15.67 -3.01 18.50
C ASP A 83 -15.90 -1.53 18.86
N SER A 84 -16.48 -1.25 20.03
CA SER A 84 -16.66 0.12 20.53
C SER A 84 -15.33 0.84 20.79
N GLN A 85 -14.27 0.12 21.21
CA GLN A 85 -12.94 0.69 21.35
C GLN A 85 -12.28 0.93 20.00
N ILE A 86 -12.49 0.03 19.03
CA ILE A 86 -12.02 0.21 17.66
C ILE A 86 -12.69 1.45 17.03
N ALA A 87 -14.01 1.56 17.11
CA ALA A 87 -14.76 2.73 16.61
C ALA A 87 -14.32 4.04 17.29
N SER A 88 -14.03 4.00 18.59
CA SER A 88 -13.48 5.15 19.31
C SER A 88 -12.08 5.51 18.81
N GLN A 89 -11.24 4.52 18.54
CA GLN A 89 -9.90 4.71 17.98
C GLN A 89 -9.96 5.35 16.59
N ILE A 90 -10.88 4.92 15.72
CA ILE A 90 -11.12 5.55 14.42
C ILE A 90 -11.54 7.01 14.56
N THR A 91 -12.36 7.32 15.58
CA THR A 91 -12.75 8.71 15.87
C THR A 91 -11.56 9.56 16.30
N VAL A 92 -10.66 9.02 17.14
CA VAL A 92 -9.42 9.70 17.57
C VAL A 92 -8.49 9.94 16.37
N MET A 93 -8.30 8.92 15.53
CA MET A 93 -7.51 9.02 14.30
C MET A 93 -8.03 10.12 13.38
N ASN A 94 -9.33 10.11 13.06
CA ASN A 94 -9.94 11.13 12.20
C ASN A 94 -9.82 12.54 12.79
N ARG A 95 -9.88 12.69 14.11
CA ARG A 95 -9.68 14.00 14.75
C ARG A 95 -8.24 14.48 14.61
N ALA A 96 -7.26 13.62 14.91
CA ALA A 96 -5.84 14.00 14.89
C ALA A 96 -5.35 14.35 13.48
N TYR A 97 -5.85 13.65 12.46
CA TYR A 97 -5.43 13.81 11.07
C TYR A 97 -6.31 14.75 10.24
N ALA A 98 -7.34 15.35 10.83
CA ALA A 98 -8.26 16.24 10.13
C ALA A 98 -7.56 17.44 9.46
N SER A 99 -6.56 18.04 10.12
CA SER A 99 -5.78 19.15 9.56
C SER A 99 -4.92 18.73 8.36
N ALA A 100 -4.52 17.45 8.30
CA ALA A 100 -3.82 16.88 7.16
C ALA A 100 -4.75 16.61 5.97
N GLY A 101 -6.06 16.63 6.18
CA GLY A 101 -7.06 16.18 5.21
C GLY A 101 -7.06 14.67 5.03
N ILE A 102 -6.55 13.90 5.99
CA ILE A 102 -6.55 12.43 5.96
C ILE A 102 -7.72 11.92 6.80
N THR A 103 -8.56 11.10 6.19
CA THR A 103 -9.72 10.44 6.78
C THR A 103 -9.45 8.95 6.85
N TRP A 104 -9.64 8.34 8.00
CA TRP A 104 -9.48 6.91 8.24
C TRP A 104 -10.84 6.23 8.23
N THR A 105 -11.04 5.26 7.34
CA THR A 105 -12.32 4.53 7.22
C THR A 105 -12.13 3.07 7.57
N LEU A 106 -12.80 2.58 8.61
CA LEU A 106 -12.74 1.19 9.01
C LEU A 106 -13.28 0.30 7.89
N ALA A 107 -12.38 -0.43 7.23
CA ALA A 107 -12.70 -1.31 6.11
C ALA A 107 -13.05 -2.72 6.56
N GLY A 108 -12.44 -3.18 7.66
CA GLY A 108 -12.72 -4.49 8.22
C GLY A 108 -12.14 -4.70 9.60
N THR A 109 -12.64 -5.72 10.30
CA THR A 109 -12.09 -6.18 11.57
C THR A 109 -11.99 -7.70 11.57
N THR A 110 -10.80 -8.23 11.85
CA THR A 110 -10.59 -9.66 12.09
C THR A 110 -10.29 -9.89 13.56
N ARG A 111 -10.73 -11.05 14.08
CA ARG A 111 -10.46 -11.46 15.46
C ARG A 111 -9.78 -12.81 15.45
N THR A 112 -8.60 -12.90 16.05
CA THR A 112 -7.78 -14.11 16.03
C THR A 112 -7.29 -14.45 17.42
N THR A 113 -7.70 -15.61 17.94
CA THR A 113 -7.17 -16.14 19.20
C THR A 113 -5.89 -16.93 18.92
N ASN A 114 -4.75 -16.28 19.15
CA ASN A 114 -3.43 -16.88 19.02
C ASN A 114 -2.51 -16.33 20.12
N ALA A 115 -2.34 -17.11 21.19
CA ALA A 115 -1.52 -16.71 22.32
C ALA A 115 -0.05 -16.50 21.95
N ASN A 116 0.48 -17.22 20.96
CA ASN A 116 1.86 -17.02 20.54
C ASN A 116 2.05 -15.63 19.92
N TRP A 117 1.22 -15.26 18.94
CA TRP A 117 1.24 -13.93 18.33
C TRP A 117 0.99 -12.84 19.37
N PHE A 118 -0.02 -13.03 20.22
CA PHE A 118 -0.37 -12.07 21.26
C PHE A 118 0.82 -11.76 22.19
N ASN A 119 1.56 -12.79 22.62
CA ASN A 119 2.62 -12.62 23.60
C ASN A 119 3.96 -12.19 22.99
N THR A 120 4.30 -12.67 21.80
CA THR A 120 5.68 -12.65 21.27
C THR A 120 5.87 -11.81 20.00
N ALA A 121 4.81 -11.20 19.45
CA ALA A 121 4.95 -10.28 18.32
C ALA A 121 5.86 -9.09 18.69
N GLY A 122 6.71 -8.69 17.77
CA GLY A 122 7.67 -7.61 17.94
C GLY A 122 8.54 -7.45 16.68
N PRO A 123 9.25 -6.31 16.54
CA PRO A 123 10.00 -5.98 15.34
C PRO A 123 10.94 -7.12 14.91
N GLY A 124 10.76 -7.62 13.67
CA GLY A 124 11.57 -8.68 13.09
C GLY A 124 11.35 -10.09 13.68
N ALA A 125 10.40 -10.27 14.60
CA ALA A 125 10.10 -11.58 15.17
C ALA A 125 9.29 -12.45 14.21
N SER A 126 9.51 -13.77 14.23
CA SER A 126 8.74 -14.73 13.42
C SER A 126 7.23 -14.69 13.70
N ALA A 127 6.84 -14.33 14.93
CA ALA A 127 5.46 -14.12 15.31
C ALA A 127 4.83 -12.93 14.56
N GLN A 128 5.55 -11.82 14.37
CA GLN A 128 5.10 -10.69 13.54
C GLN A 128 4.95 -11.13 12.09
N THR A 129 5.98 -11.75 11.51
CA THR A 129 5.96 -12.18 10.11
C THR A 129 4.78 -13.10 9.83
N SER A 130 4.62 -14.17 10.62
CA SER A 130 3.50 -15.12 10.45
C SER A 130 2.12 -14.47 10.65
N MET A 131 1.99 -13.56 11.61
CA MET A 131 0.76 -12.81 11.86
C MET A 131 0.40 -11.91 10.68
N LYS A 132 1.32 -11.05 10.22
CA LYS A 132 1.07 -10.11 9.12
C LYS A 132 0.84 -10.85 7.80
N SER A 133 1.65 -11.87 7.48
CA SER A 133 1.44 -12.70 6.28
C SER A 133 0.09 -13.41 6.23
N SER A 134 -0.51 -13.73 7.39
CA SER A 134 -1.79 -14.44 7.44
C SER A 134 -3.01 -13.53 7.38
N LEU A 135 -2.87 -12.28 7.84
CA LEU A 135 -4.01 -11.43 8.18
C LEU A 135 -4.11 -10.16 7.35
N ARG A 136 -3.00 -9.70 6.74
CA ARG A 136 -2.96 -8.46 5.98
C ARG A 136 -4.07 -8.39 4.91
N GLN A 137 -4.71 -7.23 4.81
CA GLN A 137 -5.78 -6.91 3.85
C GLN A 137 -5.51 -5.59 3.12
N GLY A 138 -6.06 -5.44 1.92
CA GLY A 138 -5.81 -4.29 1.04
C GLY A 138 -4.40 -4.21 0.46
N GLY A 139 -4.12 -3.15 -0.31
CA GLY A 139 -2.82 -2.88 -0.94
C GLY A 139 -1.98 -1.86 -0.16
N ALA A 140 -1.14 -1.11 -0.87
CA ALA A 140 -0.29 -0.06 -0.30
C ALA A 140 -1.11 1.07 0.32
N ASN A 141 -2.24 1.38 -0.31
CA ASN A 141 -3.23 2.38 0.08
C ASN A 141 -3.96 2.08 1.41
N ALA A 142 -3.77 0.92 2.05
CA ALA A 142 -4.54 0.49 3.21
C ALA A 142 -3.66 0.25 4.44
N LEU A 143 -4.01 0.89 5.56
CA LEU A 143 -3.33 0.69 6.83
C LEU A 143 -3.86 -0.56 7.54
N ASN A 144 -2.97 -1.49 7.85
CA ASN A 144 -3.28 -2.66 8.67
C ASN A 144 -2.79 -2.43 10.11
N VAL A 145 -3.68 -2.59 11.08
CA VAL A 145 -3.39 -2.39 12.52
C VAL A 145 -3.58 -3.69 13.28
N TYR A 146 -2.55 -4.15 13.97
CA TYR A 146 -2.56 -5.39 14.75
C TYR A 146 -2.48 -5.09 16.24
N THR A 147 -3.45 -5.53 17.03
CA THR A 147 -3.42 -5.33 18.48
C THR A 147 -2.88 -6.57 19.18
N VAL A 148 -1.79 -6.44 19.94
CA VAL A 148 -1.12 -7.55 20.64
C VAL A 148 -0.83 -7.21 22.11
N GLY A 149 -0.30 -8.15 22.88
CA GLY A 149 -0.04 -8.01 24.32
C GLY A 149 1.38 -7.57 24.70
N PHE A 150 2.38 -7.78 23.83
CA PHE A 150 3.79 -7.42 24.10
C PHE A 150 4.32 -7.96 25.45
N ASN A 151 3.94 -9.19 25.79
CA ASN A 151 4.30 -9.79 27.08
C ASN A 151 5.74 -10.32 27.13
N SER A 152 6.34 -10.64 25.98
CA SER A 152 7.71 -11.15 25.90
C SER A 152 8.34 -10.94 24.51
N GLY A 153 9.64 -11.28 24.40
CA GLY A 153 10.36 -11.19 23.14
C GLY A 153 10.72 -9.76 22.74
N ALA A 154 10.94 -9.54 21.44
CA ALA A 154 11.39 -8.26 20.89
C ALA A 154 10.38 -7.11 21.06
N GLY A 155 9.10 -7.43 21.29
CA GLY A 155 8.06 -6.43 21.53
C GLY A 155 7.87 -6.05 23.01
N ALA A 156 8.54 -6.74 23.94
CA ALA A 156 8.28 -6.57 25.37
C ALA A 156 8.49 -5.12 25.83
N GLY A 157 7.45 -4.54 26.44
CA GLY A 157 7.47 -3.17 26.97
C GLY A 157 7.16 -2.07 25.95
N LEU A 158 6.91 -2.40 24.68
CA LEU A 158 6.49 -1.42 23.67
C LEU A 158 5.01 -1.02 23.85
N LEU A 159 4.68 0.21 23.41
CA LEU A 159 3.31 0.61 23.14
C LEU A 159 2.93 0.32 21.69
N GLY A 160 3.87 0.43 20.76
CA GLY A 160 3.65 0.12 19.35
C GLY A 160 4.90 0.23 18.51
N TYR A 161 4.76 -0.14 17.24
CA TYR A 161 5.72 0.12 16.17
C TYR A 161 5.02 0.11 14.81
N SER A 162 5.68 0.70 13.81
CA SER A 162 5.22 0.86 12.44
C SER A 162 6.34 0.61 11.45
N THR A 163 5.96 0.34 10.19
CA THR A 163 6.80 0.55 9.01
C THR A 163 6.74 2.00 8.56
N PHE A 164 7.71 2.43 7.74
CA PHE A 164 7.66 3.69 6.99
C PHE A 164 7.17 3.47 5.55
N PRO A 165 6.66 4.51 4.85
CA PRO A 165 6.29 4.42 3.43
C PRO A 165 7.41 3.85 2.54
N SER A 166 8.65 4.23 2.82
CA SER A 166 9.85 3.79 2.08
C SER A 166 10.17 2.31 2.28
N ASP A 167 9.67 1.67 3.33
CA ASP A 167 9.91 0.23 3.56
C ASP A 167 8.99 -0.64 2.69
N TYR A 168 7.89 -0.08 2.17
CA TYR A 168 6.82 -0.84 1.54
C TYR A 168 7.31 -1.64 0.32
N SER A 169 8.05 -1.02 -0.61
CA SER A 169 8.52 -1.67 -1.84
C SER A 169 9.35 -2.92 -1.55
N ARG A 170 10.14 -2.88 -0.47
CA ARG A 170 11.04 -3.95 -0.06
C ARG A 170 10.31 -5.12 0.60
N ASN A 171 9.27 -4.83 1.38
CA ASN A 171 8.50 -5.86 2.09
C ASN A 171 7.03 -5.45 2.28
N PRO A 172 6.19 -5.52 1.22
CA PRO A 172 4.79 -5.11 1.28
C PRO A 172 3.97 -5.86 2.35
N THR A 173 4.34 -7.11 2.62
CA THR A 173 3.69 -7.98 3.60
C THR A 173 3.92 -7.52 5.04
N ASP A 174 5.04 -6.86 5.30
CA ASP A 174 5.37 -6.36 6.64
C ASP A 174 4.76 -4.98 6.93
N ASP A 175 4.13 -4.34 5.95
CA ASP A 175 3.55 -3.02 6.11
C ASP A 175 2.45 -2.95 7.19
N GLY A 176 2.41 -1.83 7.91
CA GLY A 176 1.37 -1.48 8.88
C GLY A 176 1.87 -1.43 10.34
N VAL A 177 0.92 -1.15 11.24
CA VAL A 177 1.17 -0.85 12.65
C VAL A 177 0.87 -2.04 13.54
N VAL A 178 1.72 -2.32 14.51
CA VAL A 178 1.43 -3.27 15.61
C VAL A 178 1.44 -2.50 16.92
N MET A 179 0.37 -2.58 17.70
CA MET A 179 0.20 -1.79 18.92
C MET A 179 -0.28 -2.64 20.11
N LEU A 180 -0.02 -2.14 21.32
CA LEU A 180 -0.48 -2.71 22.57
C LEU A 180 -2.01 -2.59 22.65
N PHE A 181 -2.70 -3.71 22.80
CA PHE A 181 -4.17 -3.77 22.80
C PHE A 181 -4.83 -2.85 23.84
N SER A 182 -4.17 -2.65 24.99
CA SER A 182 -4.71 -1.85 26.10
C SER A 182 -4.45 -0.34 25.97
N SER A 183 -3.84 0.10 24.87
CA SER A 183 -3.56 1.53 24.60
C SER A 183 -4.63 2.24 23.73
N VAL A 184 -5.66 1.50 23.31
CA VAL A 184 -6.84 2.06 22.63
C VAL A 184 -7.65 2.96 23.58
N PRO A 185 -8.56 3.84 23.06
CA PRO A 185 -9.42 4.67 23.89
C PRO A 185 -10.21 3.85 24.93
N GLY A 186 -10.08 4.23 26.20
CA GLY A 186 -10.71 3.54 27.33
C GLY A 186 -10.03 2.22 27.71
N GLY A 187 -8.84 1.93 27.18
CA GLY A 187 -8.01 0.79 27.55
C GLY A 187 -7.39 0.93 28.96
N SER A 188 -6.70 -0.11 29.41
CA SER A 188 -6.15 -0.20 30.77
C SER A 188 -4.72 0.31 30.92
N THR A 189 -4.04 0.72 29.84
CA THR A 189 -2.68 1.29 29.93
C THR A 189 -2.76 2.73 30.43
N THR A 190 -2.53 2.95 31.73
CA THR A 190 -2.53 4.28 32.35
C THR A 190 -1.70 5.29 31.55
N ASN A 191 -2.24 6.50 31.36
CA ASN A 191 -1.66 7.63 30.59
C ASN A 191 -1.55 7.44 29.07
N TYR A 192 -1.75 6.23 28.55
CA TYR A 192 -1.62 5.90 27.13
C TYR A 192 -2.86 5.18 26.59
N ASN A 193 -4.05 5.56 27.09
CA ASN A 193 -5.33 4.92 26.80
C ASN A 193 -6.36 5.90 26.22
N LEU A 194 -5.92 6.96 25.56
CA LEU A 194 -6.78 7.87 24.79
C LEU A 194 -6.61 7.68 23.28
N GLY A 195 -5.81 6.68 22.87
CA GLY A 195 -5.62 6.28 21.49
C GLY A 195 -4.49 7.00 20.76
N GLN A 196 -3.65 7.78 21.44
CA GLN A 196 -2.56 8.51 20.78
C GLN A 196 -1.39 7.61 20.41
N THR A 197 -1.30 6.41 20.98
CA THR A 197 -0.36 5.39 20.49
C THR A 197 -0.58 5.08 19.02
N LEU A 198 -1.82 4.79 18.58
CA LEU A 198 -2.06 4.56 17.15
C LEU A 198 -1.87 5.84 16.33
N THR A 199 -2.23 7.00 16.87
CA THR A 199 -2.01 8.28 16.19
C THR A 199 -0.52 8.50 15.89
N HIS A 200 0.34 8.20 16.86
CA HIS A 200 1.80 8.26 16.75
C HIS A 200 2.34 7.23 15.74
N GLU A 201 2.00 5.95 15.89
CA GLU A 201 2.52 4.90 15.01
C GLU A 201 2.05 5.09 13.56
N ALA A 202 0.78 5.49 13.35
CA ALA A 202 0.30 5.85 12.02
C ALA A 202 1.03 7.07 11.44
N GLY A 203 1.59 7.94 12.28
CA GLY A 203 2.39 9.09 11.88
C GLY A 203 3.67 8.65 11.18
N HIS A 204 4.32 7.61 11.71
CA HIS A 204 5.42 6.93 11.03
C HIS A 204 4.98 6.26 9.73
N TRP A 205 3.83 5.59 9.73
CA TRP A 205 3.28 4.96 8.52
C TRP A 205 3.01 5.96 7.40
N VAL A 206 2.68 7.22 7.73
CA VAL A 206 2.54 8.31 6.75
C VAL A 206 3.82 9.16 6.58
N GLY A 207 4.97 8.70 7.10
CA GLY A 207 6.30 9.23 6.79
C GLY A 207 6.85 10.30 7.74
N LEU A 208 6.30 10.46 8.94
CA LEU A 208 6.85 11.36 9.97
C LEU A 208 7.89 10.65 10.83
N TYR A 209 8.98 11.35 11.15
CA TYR A 209 9.94 10.90 12.15
C TYR A 209 9.54 11.41 13.54
N HIS A 210 10.20 10.88 14.57
CA HIS A 210 10.11 11.45 15.92
C HIS A 210 10.60 12.90 15.93
N THR A 211 9.99 13.76 16.74
CA THR A 211 10.42 15.18 16.88
C THR A 211 11.85 15.34 17.41
N PHE A 212 12.30 14.38 18.22
CA PHE A 212 13.68 14.29 18.73
C PHE A 212 14.64 13.56 17.77
N GLN A 213 14.21 13.21 16.56
CA GLN A 213 15.09 12.57 15.58
C GLN A 213 16.27 13.49 15.26
N GLY A 214 17.49 12.96 15.32
CA GLY A 214 18.70 13.75 15.09
C GLY A 214 19.08 14.74 16.21
N GLY A 215 18.29 14.81 17.29
CA GLY A 215 18.57 15.70 18.43
C GLY A 215 18.57 17.18 18.05
N CYS A 216 19.48 17.96 18.62
CA CYS A 216 19.63 19.40 18.33
C CYS A 216 20.28 19.73 16.96
N SER A 217 20.26 18.80 16.00
CA SER A 217 20.78 19.01 14.64
C SER A 217 19.78 19.78 13.77
N SER A 218 20.28 20.51 12.77
CA SER A 218 19.44 21.34 11.89
C SER A 218 18.55 20.55 10.92
N SER A 219 18.81 19.26 10.69
CA SER A 219 17.96 18.42 9.84
C SER A 219 16.87 17.66 10.61
N GLY A 220 16.97 17.60 11.95
CA GLY A 220 15.97 17.07 12.88
C GLY A 220 15.14 15.88 12.36
N ASP A 221 13.82 16.07 12.42
CA ASP A 221 12.77 15.17 11.92
C ASP A 221 12.40 15.42 10.45
N MET A 222 13.23 16.17 9.73
CA MET A 222 13.04 16.58 8.33
C MET A 222 11.77 17.42 8.11
N VAL A 223 11.38 18.19 9.14
CA VAL A 223 10.30 19.17 9.09
C VAL A 223 10.78 20.50 9.70
N ASP A 224 10.70 21.58 8.92
CA ASP A 224 11.32 22.86 9.29
C ASP A 224 10.63 23.58 10.46
N ASP A 225 9.33 23.33 10.69
CA ASP A 225 8.52 24.03 11.69
C ASP A 225 8.32 23.25 12.99
N THR A 226 8.99 22.12 13.15
CA THR A 226 9.13 21.38 14.40
C THR A 226 10.40 21.83 15.12
N PRO A 227 10.30 22.49 16.30
CA PRO A 227 11.47 22.83 17.09
C PRO A 227 12.32 21.58 17.40
N PRO A 228 13.65 21.62 17.24
CA PRO A 228 14.49 20.49 17.54
C PRO A 228 14.53 20.25 19.05
N GLU A 229 14.55 18.98 19.46
CA GLU A 229 14.70 18.60 20.87
C GLU A 229 15.74 17.49 21.04
N ALA A 230 16.49 17.52 22.14
CA ALA A 230 17.63 16.63 22.36
C ALA A 230 17.23 15.20 22.73
N SER A 231 16.00 15.02 23.22
CA SER A 231 15.47 13.76 23.74
C SER A 231 13.94 13.81 23.76
N PRO A 232 13.24 12.67 23.84
CA PRO A 232 11.78 12.65 24.03
C PRO A 232 11.33 13.30 25.33
N ALA A 233 10.16 13.94 25.32
CA ALA A 233 9.43 14.31 26.52
C ALA A 233 8.81 13.08 27.22
N SER A 234 8.45 13.25 28.50
CA SER A 234 7.71 12.25 29.26
C SER A 234 6.80 12.94 30.26
N GLY A 235 5.62 12.35 30.50
CA GLY A 235 4.56 13.00 31.26
C GLY A 235 3.90 14.12 30.47
N CYS A 236 3.51 15.18 31.18
CA CYS A 236 3.02 16.42 30.59
C CYS A 236 3.88 17.59 31.10
N PRO A 237 5.12 17.74 30.62
CA PRO A 237 6.01 18.81 31.04
C PRO A 237 5.47 20.19 30.61
N THR A 238 6.09 21.27 31.09
CA THR A 238 5.74 22.64 30.68
C THR A 238 7.02 23.43 30.42
N GLY A 239 7.08 24.13 29.28
CA GLY A 239 8.21 25.01 28.94
C GLY A 239 9.56 24.29 28.82
N ARG A 240 9.54 23.02 28.43
CA ARG A 240 10.75 22.23 28.19
C ARG A 240 11.45 22.79 26.95
N ASP A 241 12.75 23.03 27.06
CA ASP A 241 13.61 23.52 25.98
C ASP A 241 14.98 22.86 26.18
N THR A 242 15.28 21.89 25.34
CA THR A 242 16.51 21.10 25.41
C THR A 242 17.54 21.51 24.37
N CYS A 243 17.16 22.33 23.39
CA CYS A 243 18.02 22.80 22.30
C CYS A 243 18.02 24.34 22.22
N SER A 244 19.06 24.95 22.81
CA SER A 244 19.22 26.40 22.85
C SER A 244 19.07 27.05 21.46
N GLY A 245 18.09 27.96 21.34
CA GLY A 245 17.86 28.75 20.12
C GLY A 245 16.97 28.08 19.07
N GLY A 246 16.49 26.85 19.31
CA GLY A 246 15.57 26.12 18.43
C GLY A 246 14.08 26.39 18.68
N GLY A 247 13.74 26.97 19.84
CA GLY A 247 12.36 27.09 20.33
C GLY A 247 12.12 26.13 21.49
N VAL A 248 10.93 26.21 22.11
CA VAL A 248 10.54 25.22 23.14
C VAL A 248 10.30 23.87 22.48
N ASP A 249 10.66 22.79 23.18
CA ASP A 249 10.46 21.42 22.71
C ASP A 249 8.97 21.19 22.36
N PRO A 250 8.67 20.44 21.28
CA PRO A 250 7.32 20.22 20.79
C PRO A 250 6.54 19.19 21.63
N ILE A 251 6.46 19.40 22.94
CA ILE A 251 5.92 18.46 23.95
C ILE A 251 4.44 18.08 23.77
N HIS A 252 3.71 18.79 22.91
CA HIS A 252 2.30 18.54 22.56
C HIS A 252 2.14 17.84 21.20
N ASN A 253 3.25 17.59 20.50
CA ASN A 253 3.23 16.95 19.20
C ASN A 253 2.93 15.45 19.33
N PHE A 254 2.15 14.91 18.39
CA PHE A 254 1.85 13.48 18.38
C PHE A 254 3.09 12.60 18.15
N MET A 255 4.17 13.13 17.57
CA MET A 255 5.42 12.41 17.29
C MET A 255 6.47 12.47 18.43
N ASP A 256 6.11 13.07 19.57
CA ASP A 256 6.89 13.01 20.83
C ASP A 256 6.37 11.87 21.74
N TYR A 257 6.89 11.74 22.96
CA TYR A 257 6.62 10.64 23.92
C TYR A 257 5.84 11.07 25.17
N SER A 258 5.31 12.29 25.18
CA SER A 258 4.36 12.76 26.18
C SER A 258 3.16 11.82 26.39
N TYR A 259 2.48 11.99 27.53
CA TYR A 259 1.23 11.28 27.80
C TYR A 259 0.15 11.68 26.79
N ASP A 260 -0.77 10.74 26.52
CA ASP A 260 -1.85 10.98 25.55
C ASP A 260 -2.67 12.23 25.90
N SER A 261 -2.83 12.57 27.18
CA SER A 261 -3.64 13.70 27.64
C SER A 261 -3.05 15.08 27.31
N CYS A 262 -1.79 15.14 26.89
CA CYS A 262 -1.14 16.38 26.49
C CYS A 262 -0.64 16.38 25.04
N MET A 263 -0.91 15.35 24.26
CA MET A 263 -0.68 15.35 22.81
C MET A 263 -1.89 15.92 22.07
N THR A 264 -1.69 16.93 21.23
CA THR A 264 -2.81 17.66 20.59
C THR A 264 -2.63 17.98 19.11
N GLU A 265 -1.41 17.92 18.55
CA GLU A 265 -1.18 18.48 17.22
C GLU A 265 -0.10 17.80 16.37
N PHE A 266 -0.24 17.98 15.06
CA PHE A 266 0.83 17.96 14.07
C PHE A 266 1.09 19.39 13.61
N THR A 267 2.33 19.72 13.24
CA THR A 267 2.64 21.03 12.66
C THR A 267 2.17 21.13 11.20
N PRO A 268 1.99 22.33 10.64
CA PRO A 268 1.74 22.53 9.21
C PRO A 268 2.80 21.87 8.29
N GLY A 269 4.07 21.88 8.70
CA GLY A 269 5.16 21.22 7.99
C GLY A 269 5.03 19.70 8.02
N GLN A 270 4.68 19.11 9.17
CA GLN A 270 4.36 17.67 9.26
C GLN A 270 3.17 17.32 8.38
N VAL A 271 2.11 18.14 8.36
CA VAL A 271 0.98 17.99 7.43
C VAL A 271 1.43 17.96 5.97
N THR A 272 2.28 18.89 5.58
CA THR A 272 2.82 18.97 4.21
C THR A 272 3.64 17.73 3.87
N ARG A 273 4.50 17.30 4.80
CA ARG A 273 5.34 16.10 4.64
C ARG A 273 4.48 14.85 4.48
N MET A 274 3.49 14.61 5.36
CA MET A 274 2.57 13.48 5.25
C MET A 274 1.91 13.44 3.88
N ARG A 275 1.36 14.56 3.41
CA ARG A 275 0.67 14.59 2.10
C ARG A 275 1.61 14.26 0.94
N SER A 276 2.85 14.76 0.96
CA SER A 276 3.83 14.41 -0.07
C SER A 276 4.27 12.94 0.03
N GLN A 277 4.47 12.40 1.23
CA GLN A 277 4.81 10.99 1.44
C GLN A 277 3.71 10.08 0.89
N LEU A 278 2.45 10.35 1.24
CA LEU A 278 1.32 9.59 0.72
C LEU A 278 1.20 9.70 -0.80
N ALA A 279 1.33 10.90 -1.37
CA ALA A 279 1.30 11.08 -2.81
C ALA A 279 2.45 10.36 -3.54
N THR A 280 3.62 10.26 -2.93
CA THR A 280 4.79 9.57 -3.49
C THR A 280 4.69 8.05 -3.40
N TYR A 281 4.16 7.50 -2.30
CA TYR A 281 4.26 6.05 -2.03
C TYR A 281 2.95 5.25 -2.14
N LEU A 282 1.78 5.91 -2.17
CA LEU A 282 0.46 5.24 -2.12
C LEU A 282 -0.32 5.16 -3.46
N LEU A 283 0.11 5.83 -4.54
CA LEU A 283 -0.46 5.65 -5.88
C LEU A 283 0.29 4.52 -6.60
N ARG A 284 -0.38 3.42 -6.94
CA ARG A 284 0.28 2.22 -7.52
C ARG A 284 -0.52 1.52 -8.63
N CYS A 285 0.20 0.71 -9.40
CA CYS A 285 -0.35 -0.35 -10.25
C CYS A 285 -0.88 -1.49 -9.36
N GLY A 286 -2.03 -2.08 -9.72
CA GLY A 286 -2.64 -3.21 -9.01
C GLY A 286 -2.19 -4.57 -9.52
N SER A 287 -1.31 -4.61 -10.52
CA SER A 287 -0.76 -5.83 -11.14
C SER A 287 0.55 -6.28 -10.47
N GLU A 288 0.53 -6.47 -9.14
CA GLU A 288 1.70 -6.87 -8.36
C GLU A 288 1.61 -8.37 -7.97
N PRO A 289 2.08 -9.32 -8.82
CA PRO A 289 2.03 -10.75 -8.49
C PRO A 289 3.01 -11.09 -7.37
N SER A 290 2.61 -12.00 -6.47
CA SER A 290 3.52 -12.53 -5.45
C SER A 290 4.66 -13.33 -6.08
N ALA A 291 5.80 -13.43 -5.40
CA ALA A 291 6.93 -14.23 -5.86
C ALA A 291 6.56 -15.70 -6.15
N GLU A 292 5.63 -16.27 -5.37
CA GLU A 292 5.11 -17.62 -5.61
C GLU A 292 4.31 -17.71 -6.93
N LYS A 293 3.45 -16.72 -7.21
CA LYS A 293 2.71 -16.64 -8.47
C LYS A 293 3.66 -16.49 -9.66
N VAL A 294 4.67 -15.62 -9.55
CA VAL A 294 5.70 -15.45 -10.59
C VAL A 294 6.42 -16.77 -10.85
N ALA A 295 6.92 -17.43 -9.81
CA ALA A 295 7.61 -18.72 -9.96
C ALA A 295 6.72 -19.80 -10.61
N ALA A 296 5.44 -19.87 -10.25
CA ALA A 296 4.49 -20.79 -10.86
C ALA A 296 4.21 -20.45 -12.34
N ALA A 297 4.04 -19.16 -12.65
CA ALA A 297 3.83 -18.67 -14.01
C ALA A 297 5.06 -18.95 -14.89
N GLU A 298 6.27 -18.66 -14.42
CA GLU A 298 7.50 -18.91 -15.18
C GLU A 298 7.77 -20.40 -15.40
N LYS A 299 7.47 -21.24 -14.42
CA LYS A 299 7.53 -22.70 -14.59
C LYS A 299 6.57 -23.16 -15.69
N SER A 300 5.35 -22.64 -15.70
CA SER A 300 4.35 -22.94 -16.73
C SER A 300 4.79 -22.42 -18.10
N PHE A 301 5.28 -21.18 -18.16
CA PHE A 301 5.71 -20.54 -19.40
C PHE A 301 6.89 -21.27 -20.00
N THR A 302 7.93 -21.55 -19.21
CA THR A 302 9.12 -22.31 -19.66
C THR A 302 8.74 -23.69 -20.22
N ALA A 303 7.79 -24.39 -19.59
CA ALA A 303 7.34 -25.70 -20.04
C ALA A 303 6.53 -25.67 -21.34
N ASN A 304 5.85 -24.56 -21.65
CA ASN A 304 4.91 -24.44 -22.77
C ASN A 304 5.33 -23.39 -23.82
N ARG A 305 6.50 -22.76 -23.66
CA ARG A 305 6.92 -21.59 -24.44
C ARG A 305 6.88 -21.87 -25.93
N VAL A 306 6.09 -21.07 -26.64
CA VAL A 306 6.08 -20.99 -28.10
C VAL A 306 6.90 -19.77 -28.49
N SER A 307 8.04 -19.99 -29.15
CA SER A 307 8.83 -18.87 -29.68
C SER A 307 8.11 -18.23 -30.86
N ALA A 308 7.80 -16.94 -30.76
CA ALA A 308 7.22 -16.17 -31.85
C ALA A 308 8.17 -16.11 -33.07
N ALA A 309 9.48 -16.11 -32.85
CA ALA A 309 10.48 -16.18 -33.92
C ALA A 309 10.38 -17.47 -34.75
N ALA A 310 9.91 -18.58 -34.14
CA ALA A 310 9.70 -19.84 -34.84
C ALA A 310 8.52 -19.81 -35.83
N ARG A 311 7.65 -18.79 -35.77
CA ARG A 311 6.54 -18.61 -36.74
C ARG A 311 7.01 -18.12 -38.12
N GLY A 312 8.30 -17.80 -38.27
CA GLY A 312 8.95 -17.46 -39.55
C GLY A 312 8.82 -15.98 -39.95
N ALA A 313 9.76 -15.49 -40.76
CA ALA A 313 9.89 -14.07 -41.10
C ALA A 313 8.69 -13.46 -41.87
N SER A 314 7.80 -14.30 -42.42
CA SER A 314 6.57 -13.87 -43.10
C SER A 314 5.37 -13.72 -42.17
N TYR A 315 5.46 -14.16 -40.91
CA TYR A 315 4.39 -14.03 -39.94
C TYR A 315 4.23 -12.57 -39.50
N LYS A 316 3.07 -12.00 -39.79
CA LYS A 316 2.67 -10.68 -39.29
C LYS A 316 1.52 -10.88 -38.32
N MET A 317 1.72 -10.50 -37.06
CA MET A 317 0.66 -10.50 -36.07
C MET A 317 -0.44 -9.54 -36.54
N ALA A 318 -1.68 -10.04 -36.55
CA ALA A 318 -2.83 -9.18 -36.81
C ALA A 318 -2.96 -8.13 -35.69
N PRO A 319 -3.56 -6.96 -35.96
CA PRO A 319 -3.88 -6.01 -34.90
C PRO A 319 -4.69 -6.69 -33.80
N ILE A 320 -4.34 -6.44 -32.54
CA ILE A 320 -5.12 -6.85 -31.38
C ILE A 320 -6.40 -6.01 -31.40
N ASN A 321 -7.57 -6.65 -31.46
CA ASN A 321 -8.82 -5.91 -31.30
C ASN A 321 -8.94 -5.45 -29.86
N VAL A 322 -9.33 -4.19 -29.69
CA VAL A 322 -9.58 -3.58 -28.40
C VAL A 322 -11.07 -3.31 -28.24
N TYR A 323 -11.65 -3.85 -27.19
CA TYR A 323 -13.01 -3.57 -26.75
C TYR A 323 -12.95 -2.65 -25.53
N PHE A 324 -13.37 -1.40 -25.71
CA PHE A 324 -13.43 -0.45 -24.60
C PHE A 324 -14.79 -0.50 -23.93
N HIS A 325 -14.79 -0.70 -22.61
CA HIS A 325 -15.96 -0.64 -21.77
C HIS A 325 -15.84 0.58 -20.87
N VAL A 326 -16.63 1.61 -21.13
CA VAL A 326 -16.71 2.81 -20.30
C VAL A 326 -17.75 2.59 -19.22
N ILE A 327 -17.31 2.42 -17.98
CA ILE A 327 -18.19 2.36 -16.83
C ILE A 327 -18.23 3.74 -16.20
N GLN A 328 -19.44 4.23 -15.93
CA GLN A 328 -19.67 5.57 -15.41
C GLN A 328 -20.72 5.53 -14.29
N LYS A 329 -20.65 6.49 -13.37
CA LYS A 329 -21.73 6.75 -12.38
C LYS A 329 -22.69 7.85 -12.83
N SER A 330 -22.30 8.69 -13.78
CA SER A 330 -23.16 9.69 -14.41
C SER A 330 -22.64 10.09 -15.79
N ASP A 331 -23.44 10.84 -16.55
CA ASP A 331 -23.04 11.37 -17.87
C ASP A 331 -22.07 12.57 -17.78
N ALA A 332 -21.76 13.04 -16.57
CA ALA A 332 -20.79 14.12 -16.40
C ALA A 332 -19.35 13.57 -16.57
N PRO A 333 -18.40 14.37 -17.10
CA PRO A 333 -16.99 13.94 -17.23
C PRO A 333 -16.39 13.42 -15.91
N GLU A 334 -16.66 14.10 -14.79
CA GLU A 334 -16.27 13.69 -13.44
C GLU A 334 -16.94 12.39 -12.96
N GLY A 335 -18.03 11.99 -13.62
CA GLY A 335 -18.75 10.75 -13.39
C GLY A 335 -18.22 9.55 -14.17
N GLY A 336 -17.09 9.67 -14.87
CA GLY A 336 -16.51 8.60 -15.68
C GLY A 336 -16.94 8.59 -17.15
N ASN A 337 -17.70 9.59 -17.60
CA ASN A 337 -18.11 9.68 -19.00
C ASN A 337 -16.95 10.17 -19.89
N VAL A 338 -16.12 9.24 -20.34
CA VAL A 338 -14.96 9.48 -21.20
C VAL A 338 -15.40 9.64 -22.66
N PRO A 339 -15.02 10.70 -23.41
CA PRO A 339 -15.39 10.85 -24.82
C PRO A 339 -14.65 9.88 -25.76
N ASP A 340 -15.28 9.50 -26.88
CA ASP A 340 -14.69 8.60 -27.88
C ASP A 340 -13.36 9.11 -28.46
N SER A 341 -13.18 10.44 -28.53
CA SER A 341 -11.93 11.04 -28.98
C SER A 341 -10.76 10.67 -28.07
N GLN A 342 -10.99 10.59 -26.76
CA GLN A 342 -9.98 10.23 -25.78
C GLN A 342 -9.65 8.73 -25.84
N LEU A 343 -10.65 7.88 -26.10
CA LEU A 343 -10.42 6.45 -26.36
C LEU A 343 -9.62 6.22 -27.64
N LYS A 344 -9.93 6.98 -28.70
CA LYS A 344 -9.18 6.92 -29.96
C LYS A 344 -7.73 7.38 -29.78
N GLU A 345 -7.52 8.50 -29.08
CA GLU A 345 -6.18 9.01 -28.77
C GLU A 345 -5.38 7.98 -27.95
N GLN A 346 -6.02 7.29 -27.00
CA GLN A 346 -5.38 6.22 -26.26
C GLN A 346 -4.93 5.07 -27.16
N ILE A 347 -5.73 4.67 -28.15
CA ILE A 347 -5.35 3.64 -29.13
C ILE A 347 -4.18 4.11 -30.01
N ASP A 348 -4.16 5.38 -30.40
CA ASP A 348 -3.05 5.95 -31.17
C ASP A 348 -1.74 5.94 -30.34
N ILE A 349 -1.82 6.23 -29.03
CA ILE A 349 -0.69 6.15 -28.09
C ILE A 349 -0.22 4.71 -27.92
N MET A 350 -1.15 3.77 -27.71
CA MET A 350 -0.83 2.33 -27.64
C MET A 350 -0.07 1.86 -28.91
N ASN A 351 -0.56 2.22 -30.10
CA ASN A 351 0.10 1.88 -31.36
C ASN A 351 1.49 2.52 -31.48
N LYS A 352 1.68 3.73 -30.96
CA LYS A 352 2.99 4.39 -30.94
C LYS A 352 3.95 3.67 -30.01
N ASP A 353 3.56 3.44 -28.76
CA ASP A 353 4.41 2.88 -27.72
C ASP A 353 4.80 1.41 -28.03
N TYR A 354 3.90 0.64 -28.65
CA TYR A 354 4.16 -0.76 -29.05
C TYR A 354 4.71 -0.93 -30.48
N SER A 355 4.95 0.16 -31.20
CA SER A 355 5.41 0.10 -32.59
C SER A 355 6.76 -0.62 -32.75
N SER A 356 7.68 -0.45 -31.79
CA SER A 356 8.98 -1.15 -31.76
C SER A 356 8.81 -2.66 -31.54
N ALA A 357 7.76 -3.06 -30.83
CA ALA A 357 7.37 -4.45 -30.70
C ALA A 357 6.71 -5.01 -31.97
N GLY A 358 6.36 -4.17 -32.95
CA GLY A 358 5.60 -4.60 -34.13
C GLY A 358 4.18 -5.08 -33.77
N ILE A 359 3.65 -4.61 -32.64
CA ILE A 359 2.28 -4.86 -32.20
C ILE A 359 1.44 -3.64 -32.55
N SER A 360 0.21 -3.89 -32.99
CA SER A 360 -0.76 -2.85 -33.27
C SER A 360 -2.11 -3.19 -32.64
N PHE A 361 -2.88 -2.17 -32.34
CA PHE A 361 -4.18 -2.24 -31.69
C PHE A 361 -5.23 -1.59 -32.58
N ALA A 362 -6.39 -2.23 -32.72
CA ALA A 362 -7.52 -1.73 -33.46
C ALA A 362 -8.73 -1.61 -32.53
N LEU A 363 -9.30 -0.41 -32.40
CA LEU A 363 -10.56 -0.23 -31.66
C LEU A 363 -11.69 -0.97 -32.38
N ALA A 364 -12.16 -2.07 -31.81
CA ALA A 364 -13.22 -2.89 -32.39
C ALA A 364 -14.61 -2.42 -31.98
N ASN A 365 -14.80 -2.07 -30.70
CA ASN A 365 -16.07 -1.58 -30.19
C ASN A 365 -15.89 -0.73 -28.93
N THR A 366 -16.89 0.09 -28.63
CA THR A 366 -17.00 0.84 -27.38
C THR A 366 -18.39 0.63 -26.78
N THR A 367 -18.46 0.17 -25.53
CA THR A 367 -19.71 0.08 -24.77
C THR A 367 -19.70 1.08 -23.63
N ARG A 368 -20.86 1.67 -23.31
CA ARG A 368 -21.01 2.61 -22.20
C ARG A 368 -22.05 2.06 -21.23
N THR A 369 -21.68 1.93 -19.96
CA THR A 369 -22.52 1.32 -18.92
C THR A 369 -22.58 2.24 -17.72
N THR A 370 -23.79 2.69 -17.36
CA THR A 370 -23.98 3.43 -16.11
C THR A 370 -24.19 2.44 -14.97
N ASN A 371 -23.18 2.27 -14.11
CA ASN A 371 -23.23 1.41 -12.95
C ASN A 371 -22.26 1.95 -11.87
N GLU A 372 -22.81 2.67 -10.88
CA GLU A 372 -22.04 3.30 -9.81
C GLU A 372 -21.30 2.29 -8.93
N LYS A 373 -21.87 1.10 -8.71
CA LYS A 373 -21.23 0.04 -7.92
C LYS A 373 -19.95 -0.45 -8.62
N TRP A 374 -20.02 -0.77 -9.90
CA TRP A 374 -18.84 -1.18 -10.67
C TRP A 374 -17.84 -0.05 -10.81
N PHE A 375 -18.32 1.17 -11.10
CA PHE A 375 -17.46 2.35 -11.21
C PHE A 375 -16.63 2.58 -9.93
N SER A 376 -17.27 2.47 -8.78
CA SER A 376 -16.65 2.84 -7.50
C SER A 376 -15.84 1.70 -6.89
N ARG A 377 -16.28 0.44 -7.04
CA ARG A 377 -15.79 -0.70 -6.24
C ARG A 377 -15.13 -1.83 -7.04
N ALA A 378 -14.96 -1.71 -8.36
CA ALA A 378 -14.24 -2.73 -9.11
C ALA A 378 -12.79 -2.83 -8.61
N SER A 379 -12.37 -4.00 -8.13
CA SER A 379 -11.01 -4.25 -7.65
C SER A 379 -10.53 -5.66 -7.99
N PRO A 380 -9.21 -5.91 -7.98
CA PRO A 380 -8.67 -7.25 -8.23
C PRO A 380 -9.33 -8.32 -7.36
N ASN A 381 -9.87 -9.37 -8.00
CA ASN A 381 -10.55 -10.51 -7.37
C ASN A 381 -11.86 -10.18 -6.62
N ALA A 382 -12.39 -8.96 -6.71
CA ALA A 382 -13.68 -8.63 -6.11
C ALA A 382 -14.85 -9.09 -6.98
N ALA A 383 -15.99 -9.34 -6.34
CA ALA A 383 -17.22 -9.74 -7.01
C ALA A 383 -17.65 -8.72 -8.08
N GLU A 384 -17.48 -7.42 -7.81
CA GLU A 384 -17.79 -6.35 -8.74
C GLU A 384 -16.96 -6.42 -10.04
N GLN A 385 -15.69 -6.82 -9.96
CA GLN A 385 -14.88 -7.04 -11.16
C GLN A 385 -15.44 -8.21 -11.97
N THR A 386 -15.68 -9.36 -11.32
CA THR A 386 -16.18 -10.55 -12.01
C THR A 386 -17.55 -10.30 -12.63
N GLU A 387 -18.49 -9.68 -11.89
CA GLU A 387 -19.80 -9.26 -12.40
C GLU A 387 -19.66 -8.36 -13.64
N MET A 388 -18.78 -7.35 -13.58
CA MET A 388 -18.55 -6.40 -14.67
C MET A 388 -17.94 -7.09 -15.91
N LYS A 389 -16.88 -7.88 -15.74
CA LYS A 389 -16.18 -8.53 -16.85
C LYS A 389 -17.03 -9.63 -17.47
N GLU A 390 -17.74 -10.43 -16.67
CA GLU A 390 -18.66 -11.47 -17.16
C GLU A 390 -19.81 -10.86 -17.99
N ALA A 391 -20.31 -9.68 -17.59
CA ALA A 391 -21.40 -9.02 -18.31
C ALA A 391 -20.97 -8.35 -19.62
N LEU A 392 -19.73 -7.86 -19.71
CA LEU A 392 -19.33 -6.93 -20.77
C LEU A 392 -18.26 -7.47 -21.73
N ARG A 393 -17.45 -8.45 -21.30
CA ARG A 393 -16.34 -9.00 -22.10
C ARG A 393 -16.81 -9.40 -23.50
N GLN A 394 -16.02 -9.05 -24.49
CA GLN A 394 -16.23 -9.37 -25.90
C GLN A 394 -14.98 -10.05 -26.49
N GLY A 395 -15.20 -10.86 -27.53
CA GLY A 395 -14.11 -11.52 -28.25
C GLY A 395 -13.58 -12.79 -27.58
N ASP A 396 -12.42 -13.25 -28.05
CA ASP A 396 -11.72 -14.45 -27.57
C ASP A 396 -10.44 -14.09 -26.78
N GLU A 397 -9.55 -15.06 -26.53
CA GLU A 397 -8.30 -14.86 -25.79
C GLU A 397 -7.30 -13.90 -26.45
N LYS A 398 -7.46 -13.59 -27.74
CA LYS A 398 -6.60 -12.67 -28.52
C LYS A 398 -7.03 -11.22 -28.38
N ASP A 399 -8.25 -11.00 -27.92
CA ASP A 399 -8.87 -9.68 -27.88
C ASP A 399 -8.66 -9.02 -26.51
N LEU A 400 -8.20 -7.76 -26.54
CA LEU A 400 -7.97 -6.97 -25.33
C LEU A 400 -9.26 -6.25 -24.92
N ASN A 401 -9.77 -6.57 -23.74
CA ASN A 401 -10.90 -5.88 -23.14
C ASN A 401 -10.38 -4.87 -22.11
N VAL A 402 -10.72 -3.60 -22.27
CA VAL A 402 -10.29 -2.49 -21.40
C VAL A 402 -11.50 -1.87 -20.72
N TYR A 403 -11.47 -1.78 -19.40
CA TYR A 403 -12.57 -1.25 -18.58
C TYR A 403 -12.12 0.04 -17.90
N THR A 404 -12.86 1.13 -18.07
CA THR A 404 -12.59 2.39 -17.35
C THR A 404 -13.50 2.51 -16.14
N VAL A 405 -12.95 2.72 -14.96
CA VAL A 405 -13.68 2.85 -13.68
C VAL A 405 -13.12 4.01 -12.85
N GLY A 406 -13.74 4.31 -11.71
CA GLY A 406 -13.36 5.41 -10.82
C GLY A 406 -12.49 5.03 -9.62
N PHE A 407 -12.48 3.75 -9.22
CA PHE A 407 -11.76 3.28 -8.02
C PHE A 407 -12.01 4.16 -6.78
N GLU A 408 -13.26 4.51 -6.53
CA GLU A 408 -13.61 5.47 -5.46
C GLU A 408 -13.65 4.81 -4.06
N GLU A 409 -13.84 3.50 -4.04
CA GLU A 409 -14.08 2.67 -2.86
C GLU A 409 -13.36 1.31 -2.95
N GLY A 410 -13.26 0.63 -1.80
CA GLY A 410 -12.72 -0.74 -1.72
C GLY A 410 -11.21 -0.83 -1.92
N ASP A 411 -10.74 -2.05 -2.17
CA ASP A 411 -9.30 -2.36 -2.19
C ASP A 411 -8.54 -1.71 -3.35
N ALA A 412 -9.24 -1.37 -4.44
CA ALA A 412 -8.64 -0.70 -5.60
C ALA A 412 -8.53 0.83 -5.44
N LYS A 413 -9.00 1.41 -4.34
CA LYS A 413 -8.98 2.87 -4.16
C LYS A 413 -7.57 3.45 -4.25
N GLY A 414 -7.30 4.32 -5.21
CA GLY A 414 -5.97 4.90 -5.42
C GLY A 414 -5.04 4.07 -6.32
N LEU A 415 -5.54 2.99 -6.92
CA LEU A 415 -4.86 2.36 -8.05
C LEU A 415 -4.99 3.21 -9.32
N LEU A 416 -4.00 3.14 -10.20
CA LEU A 416 -4.11 3.69 -11.56
C LEU A 416 -4.72 2.69 -12.54
N GLY A 417 -4.44 1.41 -12.34
CA GLY A 417 -4.96 0.31 -13.14
C GLY A 417 -4.52 -1.04 -12.61
N TYR A 418 -5.03 -2.10 -13.23
CA TYR A 418 -4.55 -3.47 -13.07
C TYR A 418 -4.90 -4.31 -14.29
N ALA A 419 -4.23 -5.44 -14.45
CA ALA A 419 -4.35 -6.35 -15.57
C ALA A 419 -4.36 -7.81 -15.11
N THR A 420 -4.91 -8.67 -15.97
CA THR A 420 -4.79 -10.12 -15.83
C THR A 420 -3.59 -10.62 -16.65
N PHE A 421 -2.67 -11.35 -16.01
CA PHE A 421 -1.52 -11.95 -16.69
C PHE A 421 -1.95 -13.08 -17.65
N PRO A 422 -1.20 -13.33 -18.75
CA PRO A 422 -1.54 -14.38 -19.72
C PRO A 422 -1.71 -15.78 -19.11
N SER A 423 -0.91 -16.11 -18.09
CA SER A 423 -0.97 -17.40 -17.42
C SER A 423 -2.32 -17.66 -16.74
N ASP A 424 -2.93 -16.60 -16.19
CA ASP A 424 -4.19 -16.67 -15.45
C ASP A 424 -5.39 -16.72 -16.41
N ALA A 425 -5.29 -16.02 -17.56
CA ALA A 425 -6.31 -16.02 -18.60
C ALA A 425 -6.59 -17.42 -19.17
N LYS A 426 -5.60 -18.34 -19.13
CA LYS A 426 -5.77 -19.73 -19.58
C LYS A 426 -6.81 -20.49 -18.76
N THR A 427 -6.92 -20.19 -17.46
CA THR A 427 -7.86 -20.86 -16.55
C THR A 427 -9.09 -20.03 -16.26
N GLU A 428 -8.99 -18.70 -16.30
CA GLU A 428 -10.06 -17.77 -15.92
C GLU A 428 -10.25 -16.65 -16.96
N LEU A 429 -10.50 -17.04 -18.22
CA LEU A 429 -10.66 -16.08 -19.33
C LEU A 429 -11.78 -15.05 -19.07
N LYS A 430 -12.80 -15.40 -18.29
CA LYS A 430 -13.89 -14.48 -17.92
C LYS A 430 -13.38 -13.22 -17.19
N ASP A 431 -12.28 -13.34 -16.46
CA ASP A 431 -11.65 -12.25 -15.72
C ASP A 431 -10.47 -11.61 -16.48
N ASP A 432 -10.17 -12.06 -17.71
CA ASP A 432 -9.11 -11.50 -18.54
C ASP A 432 -9.44 -10.08 -19.03
N GLY A 433 -8.41 -9.23 -19.08
CA GLY A 433 -8.47 -7.86 -19.55
C GLY A 433 -7.73 -6.89 -18.64
N VAL A 434 -7.89 -5.60 -18.92
CA VAL A 434 -7.25 -4.49 -18.23
C VAL A 434 -8.31 -3.56 -17.66
N VAL A 435 -8.17 -3.15 -16.41
CA VAL A 435 -9.06 -2.16 -15.76
C VAL A 435 -8.23 -0.94 -15.37
N ILE A 436 -8.63 0.25 -15.80
CA ILE A 436 -7.89 1.50 -15.54
C ILE A 436 -8.79 2.56 -14.90
N LEU A 437 -8.17 3.42 -14.12
CA LEU A 437 -8.77 4.65 -13.63
C LEU A 437 -9.09 5.55 -14.84
N PHE A 438 -10.35 5.90 -15.05
CA PHE A 438 -10.77 6.63 -16.27
C PHE A 438 -10.01 7.95 -16.49
N SER A 439 -9.57 8.60 -15.41
CA SER A 439 -8.86 9.88 -15.46
C SER A 439 -7.38 9.79 -15.81
N THR A 440 -6.82 8.58 -16.03
CA THR A 440 -5.45 8.37 -16.54
C THR A 440 -5.38 8.29 -18.08
N LEU A 441 -6.54 8.22 -18.73
CA LEU A 441 -6.61 8.34 -20.18
C LEU A 441 -6.07 9.71 -20.65
N PRO A 442 -5.68 9.85 -21.94
CA PRO A 442 -5.00 11.04 -22.44
C PRO A 442 -5.82 12.31 -22.20
N GLY A 443 -5.23 13.34 -21.61
CA GLY A 443 -5.94 14.58 -21.26
C GLY A 443 -6.90 14.47 -20.06
N GLY A 444 -6.89 13.34 -19.34
CA GLY A 444 -7.65 13.13 -18.12
C GLY A 444 -7.13 13.93 -16.92
N ALA A 445 -7.83 13.82 -15.79
CA ALA A 445 -7.59 14.64 -14.60
C ALA A 445 -6.46 14.12 -13.68
N THR A 446 -5.94 12.90 -13.88
CA THR A 446 -4.83 12.38 -13.07
C THR A 446 -3.51 12.95 -13.57
N GLU A 447 -3.10 14.10 -13.05
CA GLU A 447 -1.82 14.75 -13.39
C GLU A 447 -0.64 13.76 -13.36
N ASN A 448 0.33 13.95 -14.26
CA ASN A 448 1.50 13.10 -14.49
C ASN A 448 1.21 11.69 -15.04
N PHE A 449 -0.03 11.22 -14.94
CA PHE A 449 -0.49 9.90 -15.42
C PHE A 449 -1.63 10.02 -16.44
N ASN A 450 -1.73 11.16 -17.14
CA ASN A 450 -2.81 11.48 -18.07
C ASN A 450 -2.33 11.62 -19.53
N LYS A 451 -1.26 10.90 -19.90
CA LYS A 451 -0.82 10.77 -21.31
C LYS A 451 -0.94 9.33 -21.80
N GLY A 452 -1.74 8.52 -21.12
CA GLY A 452 -2.13 7.18 -21.53
C GLY A 452 -1.14 6.07 -21.23
N ARG A 453 -0.07 6.30 -20.44
CA ARG A 453 0.92 5.25 -20.17
C ARG A 453 0.49 4.27 -19.10
N THR A 454 -0.53 4.60 -18.30
CA THR A 454 -1.22 3.60 -17.47
C THR A 454 -1.75 2.45 -18.33
N LEU A 455 -2.45 2.71 -19.44
CA LEU A 455 -2.92 1.60 -20.29
C LEU A 455 -1.77 0.90 -21.02
N THR A 456 -0.74 1.64 -21.46
CA THR A 456 0.48 1.04 -22.03
C THR A 456 1.11 0.05 -21.04
N HIS A 457 1.23 0.44 -19.77
CA HIS A 457 1.79 -0.37 -18.69
C HIS A 457 0.94 -1.61 -18.38
N GLU A 458 -0.36 -1.44 -18.13
CA GLU A 458 -1.26 -2.55 -17.82
C GLU A 458 -1.42 -3.53 -18.99
N ALA A 459 -1.42 -3.03 -20.23
CA ALA A 459 -1.35 -3.90 -21.41
C ALA A 459 -0.03 -4.68 -21.47
N GLY A 460 1.08 -4.12 -20.96
CA GLY A 460 2.36 -4.80 -20.81
C GLY A 460 2.23 -6.03 -19.93
N HIS A 461 1.58 -5.91 -18.78
CA HIS A 461 1.23 -7.04 -17.91
C HIS A 461 0.28 -8.04 -18.59
N TRP A 462 -0.74 -7.56 -19.31
CA TRP A 462 -1.65 -8.42 -20.09
C TRP A 462 -0.92 -9.21 -21.19
N THR A 463 0.22 -8.72 -21.66
CA THR A 463 1.16 -9.41 -22.57
C THR A 463 2.27 -10.18 -21.86
N GLY A 464 2.31 -10.21 -20.52
CA GLY A 464 3.21 -11.06 -19.72
C GLY A 464 4.54 -10.43 -19.30
N LEU A 465 4.66 -9.10 -19.35
CA LEU A 465 5.78 -8.38 -18.75
C LEU A 465 5.54 -8.17 -17.25
N TYR A 466 6.59 -8.29 -16.45
CA TYR A 466 6.57 -7.85 -15.05
C TYR A 466 7.13 -6.43 -14.95
N HIS A 467 7.03 -5.84 -13.76
CA HIS A 467 7.72 -4.60 -13.45
C HIS A 467 9.23 -4.78 -13.56
N THR A 468 9.97 -3.75 -14.00
CA THR A 468 11.45 -3.82 -14.11
C THR A 468 12.14 -4.08 -12.77
N PHE A 469 11.52 -3.63 -11.66
CA PHE A 469 11.96 -3.86 -10.28
C PHE A 469 11.39 -5.14 -9.66
N GLN A 470 10.75 -6.01 -10.45
CA GLN A 470 10.24 -7.28 -9.94
C GLN A 470 11.39 -8.13 -9.38
N GLY A 471 11.20 -8.70 -8.19
CA GLY A 471 12.20 -9.57 -7.55
C GLY A 471 13.37 -8.85 -6.87
N GLY A 472 13.54 -7.55 -7.06
CA GLY A 472 14.60 -6.76 -6.40
C GLY A 472 16.02 -7.16 -6.84
N CYS A 473 17.03 -6.57 -6.19
CA CYS A 473 18.45 -6.79 -6.53
C CYS A 473 18.99 -8.22 -6.34
N ASN A 474 18.28 -9.07 -5.59
CA ASN A 474 18.76 -10.42 -5.26
C ASN A 474 17.84 -11.53 -5.77
N GLY A 475 16.73 -11.17 -6.43
CA GLY A 475 15.80 -12.12 -7.03
C GLY A 475 16.15 -12.43 -8.48
N GLU A 476 15.24 -13.12 -9.16
CA GLU A 476 15.38 -13.45 -10.59
C GLU A 476 14.97 -12.29 -11.53
N GLY A 477 14.81 -11.08 -10.97
CA GLY A 477 14.38 -9.91 -11.73
C GLY A 477 12.98 -10.03 -12.33
N ASP A 478 12.76 -9.29 -13.41
CA ASP A 478 11.54 -9.28 -14.22
C ASP A 478 11.53 -10.36 -15.32
N GLN A 479 12.47 -11.31 -15.24
CA GLN A 479 12.61 -12.43 -16.18
C GLN A 479 12.91 -11.97 -17.62
N VAL A 480 13.56 -10.81 -17.75
CA VAL A 480 14.10 -10.27 -18.98
C VAL A 480 15.57 -9.92 -18.74
N GLU A 481 16.45 -10.34 -19.65
CA GLU A 481 17.91 -10.26 -19.44
C GLU A 481 18.48 -8.85 -19.63
N ASP A 482 17.87 -8.05 -20.52
CA ASP A 482 18.35 -6.71 -20.87
C ASP A 482 17.69 -5.58 -20.06
N THR A 483 16.95 -5.95 -19.02
CA THR A 483 16.43 -5.08 -17.97
C THR A 483 17.24 -5.36 -16.70
N PRO A 484 18.16 -4.46 -16.31
CA PRO A 484 18.89 -4.61 -15.06
C PRO A 484 17.93 -4.78 -13.87
N PRO A 485 18.19 -5.71 -12.93
CA PRO A 485 17.50 -5.76 -11.65
C PRO A 485 17.47 -4.40 -10.97
N GLU A 486 16.30 -4.00 -10.47
CA GLU A 486 16.11 -2.76 -9.71
C GLU A 486 15.60 -3.11 -8.31
N GLY A 487 16.06 -2.40 -7.29
CA GLY A 487 15.65 -2.60 -5.90
C GLY A 487 14.26 -2.01 -5.61
N GLU A 488 13.87 -0.99 -6.38
CA GLU A 488 12.64 -0.24 -6.23
C GLU A 488 12.26 0.47 -7.54
N PRO A 489 10.97 0.80 -7.76
CA PRO A 489 10.55 1.59 -8.91
C PRO A 489 11.16 2.98 -8.94
N ALA A 490 11.40 3.49 -10.14
CA ALA A 490 11.49 4.91 -10.40
C ALA A 490 10.14 5.61 -10.19
N SER A 491 10.16 6.85 -9.72
CA SER A 491 8.99 7.71 -9.62
C SER A 491 9.33 9.13 -10.11
N GLY A 492 8.34 9.85 -10.60
CA GLY A 492 8.58 11.11 -11.28
C GLY A 492 9.30 10.93 -12.61
N CYS A 493 10.23 11.84 -12.91
CA CYS A 493 11.11 11.76 -14.08
C CYS A 493 12.58 11.86 -13.66
N PRO A 494 13.13 10.81 -13.03
CA PRO A 494 14.49 10.84 -12.56
C PRO A 494 15.46 10.91 -13.74
N LYS A 495 16.65 11.49 -13.50
CA LYS A 495 17.71 11.60 -14.52
C LYS A 495 18.67 10.41 -14.53
N GLY A 496 18.54 9.54 -13.53
CA GLY A 496 19.35 8.34 -13.32
C GLY A 496 18.98 7.71 -11.98
N ALA A 497 18.98 6.39 -11.92
CA ALA A 497 18.92 5.61 -10.71
C ALA A 497 19.79 4.35 -10.88
N ASP A 498 20.33 3.87 -9.78
CA ASP A 498 21.16 2.68 -9.71
C ASP A 498 20.92 2.06 -8.33
N THR A 499 19.78 1.39 -8.21
CA THR A 499 19.34 0.80 -6.94
C THR A 499 20.01 -0.55 -6.69
N CYS A 500 20.56 -1.17 -7.74
CA CYS A 500 21.36 -2.40 -7.68
C CYS A 500 22.76 -2.19 -8.31
N PRO A 501 23.74 -1.63 -7.55
CA PRO A 501 25.04 -1.14 -8.06
C PRO A 501 25.94 -2.12 -8.82
N LYS A 502 25.59 -3.41 -8.85
CA LYS A 502 26.37 -4.45 -9.54
C LYS A 502 25.80 -4.81 -10.90
N ASP A 503 24.57 -4.38 -11.20
CA ASP A 503 23.76 -5.00 -12.24
C ASP A 503 23.45 -4.03 -13.40
N GLY A 504 23.65 -2.72 -13.21
CA GLY A 504 23.50 -1.69 -14.23
C GLY A 504 22.66 -0.53 -13.74
N LEU A 505 22.47 0.49 -14.59
CA LEU A 505 21.54 1.57 -14.27
C LEU A 505 20.10 1.09 -14.41
N ASP A 506 19.24 1.56 -13.52
CA ASP A 506 17.82 1.24 -13.52
C ASP A 506 17.14 1.72 -14.82
N SER A 507 16.16 0.96 -15.30
CA SER A 507 15.39 1.22 -16.51
C SER A 507 14.28 2.26 -16.25
N ILE A 508 14.67 3.44 -15.78
CA ILE A 508 13.76 4.50 -15.29
C ILE A 508 12.83 5.11 -16.36
N THR A 509 13.07 4.88 -17.65
CA THR A 509 12.18 5.33 -18.74
C THR A 509 11.37 4.19 -19.35
N ASN A 510 11.47 2.98 -18.78
CA ASN A 510 10.75 1.82 -19.24
C ASN A 510 9.25 1.94 -18.95
N TYR A 511 8.40 1.49 -19.87
CA TYR A 511 6.95 1.49 -19.66
C TYR A 511 6.52 0.60 -18.50
N MET A 512 7.32 -0.41 -18.11
CA MET A 512 7.06 -1.30 -16.97
C MET A 512 7.63 -0.78 -15.63
N ASN A 513 8.08 0.48 -15.58
CA ASN A 513 8.45 1.16 -14.34
C ASN A 513 7.27 2.01 -13.80
N TYR A 514 7.42 2.79 -12.73
CA TYR A 514 6.40 3.69 -12.17
C TYR A 514 6.68 5.20 -12.38
N SER A 515 7.64 5.53 -13.25
CA SER A 515 7.87 6.91 -13.72
C SER A 515 6.60 7.58 -14.27
N TYR A 516 6.61 8.90 -14.33
CA TYR A 516 5.51 9.64 -14.95
C TYR A 516 5.40 9.34 -16.44
N ASP A 517 4.18 9.44 -16.97
CA ASP A 517 3.89 9.24 -18.39
C ASP A 517 4.76 10.10 -19.31
N SER A 518 5.23 11.26 -18.83
CA SER A 518 6.05 12.20 -19.60
C SER A 518 7.47 11.71 -19.89
N CYS A 519 7.96 10.71 -19.16
CA CYS A 519 9.33 10.22 -19.25
C CYS A 519 9.44 8.71 -19.43
N MET A 520 8.31 8.01 -19.55
CA MET A 520 8.30 6.65 -20.11
C MET A 520 8.33 6.70 -21.64
N ASP A 521 9.23 5.94 -22.25
CA ASP A 521 9.44 5.98 -23.69
C ASP A 521 9.77 4.65 -24.39
N GLN A 522 10.02 3.57 -23.65
CA GLN A 522 10.49 2.33 -24.29
C GLN A 522 10.13 1.02 -23.58
N PHE A 523 10.10 -0.04 -24.38
CA PHE A 523 10.36 -1.42 -23.97
C PHE A 523 11.77 -1.81 -24.45
N THR A 524 12.45 -2.70 -23.73
CA THR A 524 13.73 -3.28 -24.18
C THR A 524 13.51 -4.34 -25.26
N GLU A 525 14.58 -4.76 -25.95
CA GLU A 525 14.48 -5.81 -26.97
C GLU A 525 14.10 -7.17 -26.36
N GLY A 526 14.60 -7.45 -25.16
CA GLY A 526 14.25 -8.63 -24.36
C GLY A 526 12.79 -8.61 -23.94
N GLN A 527 12.25 -7.46 -23.50
CA GLN A 527 10.82 -7.32 -23.22
C GLN A 527 9.98 -7.56 -24.49
N VAL A 528 10.38 -6.99 -25.64
CA VAL A 528 9.72 -7.23 -26.93
C VAL A 528 9.72 -8.72 -27.30
N THR A 529 10.81 -9.43 -27.03
CA THR A 529 10.89 -10.87 -27.27
C THR A 529 9.97 -11.64 -26.33
N ARG A 530 10.02 -11.33 -25.03
CA ARG A 530 9.21 -11.97 -23.99
C ARG A 530 7.72 -11.79 -24.26
N LEU A 531 7.26 -10.56 -24.50
CA LEU A 531 5.85 -10.28 -24.71
C LEU A 531 5.30 -11.00 -25.95
N LYS A 532 6.08 -11.12 -27.03
CA LYS A 532 5.69 -11.88 -28.23
C LYS A 532 5.56 -13.37 -27.96
N ASP A 533 6.51 -13.94 -27.22
CA ASP A 533 6.47 -15.36 -26.87
C ASP A 533 5.31 -15.67 -25.92
N GLN A 534 5.00 -14.76 -24.98
CA GLN A 534 3.84 -14.86 -24.09
C GLN A 534 2.52 -14.83 -24.88
N LEU A 535 2.37 -13.89 -25.81
CA LEU A 535 1.24 -13.83 -26.74
C LEU A 535 1.10 -15.10 -27.58
N ALA A 536 2.21 -15.60 -28.14
CA ALA A 536 2.22 -16.83 -28.92
C ALA A 536 1.85 -18.08 -28.08
N THR A 537 2.25 -18.11 -26.82
CA THR A 537 2.05 -19.23 -25.91
C THR A 537 0.63 -19.29 -25.34
N TYR A 538 0.10 -18.17 -24.87
CA TYR A 538 -1.15 -18.13 -24.11
C TYR A 538 -2.34 -17.60 -24.90
N ARG A 539 -2.09 -16.79 -25.93
CA ARG A 539 -3.15 -16.18 -26.75
C ARG A 539 -3.15 -16.69 -28.19
N ASN A 540 -2.24 -17.61 -28.52
CA ASN A 540 -2.10 -18.19 -29.85
C ASN A 540 -1.87 -17.14 -30.96
N MET A 541 -1.22 -16.01 -30.61
CA MET A 541 -1.00 -14.84 -31.48
C MET A 541 0.37 -14.79 -32.14
#